data_AF-A0A969VBM9-F1
#
_entry.id   AF-A0A969VBM9-F1
#
_cell.length_a   1.000
_cell.length_b   1.000
_cell.length_c   1.000
_cell.angle_alpha   90.00
_cell.angle_beta   90.00
_cell.angle_gamma   90.00
#
_symmetry.space_group_name_H-M   'P 1'
#
loop_
_entity.id
_entity.type
_entity.pdbx_description
1 polymer ?
#
loop_
_entity_poly.entity_id
_entity_poly.type
_entity_poly.pdbx_seq_one_letter_code
_entity_poly.pdbx_strand_id
1 'polypeptide(L)'
;MKLNIRLACLVALSTLAVGVSPTLSNANPAPQYEPDGVTVINNNIELNRAKNLARQAAEVANGGLGKYRAEASMHGVSKESPFVDNGDGTWTFTFQGYRPGSSVYTVETVVTVSQDGRIRVDYNGPIRQLSQF
;
A
#
# COMPACT_ATOMS: atom_id res chain seq x y z
N MET A 1 1.40 -47.45 -23.37
CA MET A 1 1.75 -48.52 -22.40
C MET A 1 2.28 -47.86 -21.14
N LYS A 2 1.76 -48.26 -19.98
CA LYS A 2 2.05 -47.75 -18.63
C LYS A 2 3.39 -48.29 -18.11
N LEU A 3 4.07 -47.54 -17.24
CA LEU A 3 4.92 -48.16 -16.22
C LEU A 3 4.94 -47.33 -14.93
N ASN A 4 4.25 -47.83 -13.90
CA ASN A 4 4.26 -47.31 -12.54
C ASN A 4 5.12 -48.24 -11.69
N ILE A 5 6.21 -47.74 -11.12
CA ILE A 5 7.03 -48.50 -10.17
C ILE A 5 6.59 -48.15 -8.76
N ARG A 6 6.05 -49.13 -8.04
CA ARG A 6 5.86 -49.08 -6.59
C ARG A 6 7.01 -49.83 -5.94
N LEU A 7 7.71 -49.19 -5.01
CA LEU A 7 8.63 -49.88 -4.10
C LEU A 7 8.21 -49.55 -2.67
N ALA A 8 7.79 -50.60 -1.97
CA ALA A 8 7.50 -50.59 -0.55
C ALA A 8 8.80 -50.86 0.22
N CYS A 9 9.07 -50.06 1.26
CA CYS A 9 10.06 -50.40 2.28
C CYS A 9 9.37 -50.41 3.64
N LEU A 10 9.18 -51.64 4.14
CA LEU A 10 8.89 -51.97 5.53
C LEU A 10 10.21 -51.95 6.30
N VAL A 11 10.31 -51.14 7.36
CA VAL A 11 11.27 -51.38 8.44
C VAL A 11 10.58 -51.06 9.77
N ALA A 12 10.65 -52.02 10.70
CA ALA A 12 9.98 -52.00 11.99
C ALA A 12 10.92 -51.54 13.13
N LEU A 13 10.27 -50.98 14.16
CA LEU A 13 10.56 -50.96 15.61
C LEU A 13 11.91 -50.45 16.15
N SER A 14 11.83 -49.43 17.01
CA SER A 14 12.31 -49.52 18.41
C SER A 14 11.78 -48.34 19.24
N THR A 15 11.23 -48.67 20.41
CA THR A 15 10.76 -47.73 21.44
C THR A 15 11.89 -47.35 22.37
N LEU A 16 12.07 -46.06 22.65
CA LEU A 16 12.83 -45.54 23.78
C LEU A 16 11.99 -44.46 24.47
N ALA A 17 11.58 -44.77 25.70
CA ALA A 17 10.90 -43.84 26.59
C ALA A 17 11.95 -43.00 27.33
N VAL A 18 11.76 -41.67 27.35
CA VAL A 18 12.47 -40.77 28.25
C VAL A 18 11.46 -39.77 28.79
N GLY A 19 11.20 -39.83 30.08
CA GLY A 19 10.29 -38.92 30.79
C GLY A 19 10.98 -37.61 31.15
N VAL A 20 10.26 -36.49 31.01
CA VAL A 20 10.56 -35.21 31.67
C VAL A 20 9.21 -34.57 32.06
N SER A 21 9.15 -34.06 33.29
CA SER A 21 7.99 -33.63 34.08
C SER A 21 7.05 -32.60 33.45
N PRO A 22 5.79 -32.49 33.91
CA PRO A 22 4.91 -31.39 33.53
C PRO A 22 5.44 -30.07 34.11
N THR A 23 5.76 -29.12 33.24
CA THR A 23 5.91 -27.72 33.64
C THR A 23 4.51 -27.13 33.85
N LEU A 24 4.22 -26.72 35.08
CA LEU A 24 3.08 -25.85 35.37
C LEU A 24 3.35 -24.51 34.68
N SER A 25 2.78 -24.31 33.50
CA SER A 25 2.84 -23.01 32.84
C SER A 25 1.96 -22.05 33.64
N ASN A 26 2.59 -21.13 34.36
CA ASN A 26 1.92 -19.99 34.97
C ASN A 26 1.25 -19.19 33.86
N ALA A 27 -0.07 -19.29 33.73
CA ALA A 27 -0.85 -18.48 32.80
C ALA A 27 -0.83 -17.05 33.33
N ASN A 28 0.17 -16.27 32.91
CA ASN A 28 0.06 -14.83 33.00
C ASN A 28 -1.13 -14.43 32.11
N PRO A 29 -2.17 -13.74 32.63
CA PRO A 29 -3.22 -13.22 31.77
C PRO A 29 -2.56 -12.34 30.71
N ALA A 30 -2.76 -12.68 29.43
CA ALA A 30 -2.40 -11.78 28.36
C ALA A 30 -3.08 -10.44 28.63
N PRO A 31 -2.38 -9.30 28.53
CA PRO A 31 -3.04 -8.00 28.57
C PRO A 31 -4.17 -8.02 27.55
N GLN A 32 -5.41 -7.81 28.00
CA GLN A 32 -6.53 -7.63 27.09
C GLN A 32 -6.25 -6.35 26.29
N TYR A 33 -5.96 -6.52 25.01
CA TYR A 33 -5.81 -5.42 24.08
C TYR A 33 -7.21 -4.93 23.72
N GLU A 34 -7.66 -3.86 24.39
CA GLU A 34 -8.83 -3.09 23.97
C GLU A 34 -8.59 -2.57 22.54
N PRO A 35 -9.40 -2.96 21.53
CA PRO A 35 -9.09 -2.69 20.13
C PRO A 35 -9.62 -1.31 19.74
N ASP A 36 -9.03 -0.25 20.28
CA ASP A 36 -9.29 1.13 19.82
C ASP A 36 -8.15 1.66 18.91
N GLY A 37 -7.11 0.84 18.71
CA GLY A 37 -5.92 1.16 17.92
C GLY A 37 -5.95 0.71 16.45
N VAL A 38 -6.93 -0.10 16.02
CA VAL A 38 -6.87 -0.75 14.68
C VAL A 38 -7.29 0.20 13.55
N THR A 39 -8.31 1.05 13.76
CA THR A 39 -8.87 1.91 12.71
C THR A 39 -7.92 3.04 12.28
N VAL A 40 -7.19 3.66 13.22
CA VAL A 40 -6.27 4.78 12.93
C VAL A 40 -5.03 4.31 12.17
N ILE A 41 -4.52 3.11 12.45
CA ILE A 41 -3.36 2.54 11.76
C ILE A 41 -3.76 2.13 10.33
N ASN A 42 -4.94 1.53 10.15
CA ASN A 42 -5.43 1.09 8.85
C ASN A 42 -5.61 2.26 7.88
N ASN A 43 -6.25 3.35 8.33
CA ASN A 43 -6.48 4.53 7.49
C ASN A 43 -5.18 5.16 7.00
N ASN A 44 -4.11 5.13 7.82
CA ASN A 44 -2.81 5.65 7.43
C ASN A 44 -2.13 4.77 6.35
N ILE A 45 -2.25 3.45 6.46
CA ILE A 45 -1.70 2.50 5.48
C ILE A 45 -2.42 2.62 4.13
N GLU A 46 -3.74 2.66 4.15
CA GLU A 46 -4.57 2.75 2.94
C GLU A 46 -4.38 4.08 2.22
N LEU A 47 -4.37 5.19 2.96
CA LEU A 47 -4.09 6.51 2.37
C LEU A 47 -2.68 6.57 1.79
N ASN A 48 -1.68 5.97 2.46
CA ASN A 48 -0.32 5.90 1.92
C ASN A 48 -0.27 5.08 0.61
N ARG A 49 -0.97 3.94 0.57
CA ARG A 49 -1.13 3.16 -0.65
C ARG A 49 -1.79 3.99 -1.76
N ALA A 50 -2.90 4.66 -1.46
CA ALA A 50 -3.64 5.49 -2.40
C ALA A 50 -2.77 6.61 -2.98
N LYS A 51 -2.02 7.32 -2.13
CA LYS A 51 -1.04 8.33 -2.55
C LYS A 51 -0.01 7.74 -3.52
N ASN A 52 0.57 6.58 -3.18
CA ASN A 52 1.57 5.95 -4.03
C ASN A 52 0.99 5.50 -5.38
N LEU A 53 -0.27 5.03 -5.41
CA LEU A 53 -0.97 4.69 -6.64
C LEU A 53 -1.24 5.93 -7.49
N ALA A 54 -1.70 7.03 -6.88
CA ALA A 54 -1.91 8.29 -7.56
C ALA A 54 -0.61 8.85 -8.18
N ARG A 55 0.48 8.83 -7.41
CA ARG A 55 1.81 9.22 -7.91
C ARG A 55 2.24 8.37 -9.12
N GLN A 56 2.12 7.04 -9.02
CA GLN A 56 2.48 6.13 -10.11
C GLN A 56 1.62 6.37 -11.35
N ALA A 57 0.32 6.61 -11.17
CA ALA A 57 -0.60 6.91 -12.27
C ALA A 57 -0.17 8.18 -13.02
N ALA A 58 0.20 9.24 -12.30
CA ALA A 58 0.73 10.46 -12.92
C ALA A 58 2.06 10.24 -13.63
N GLU A 59 2.98 9.47 -13.03
CA GLU A 59 4.26 9.14 -13.66
C GLU A 59 4.07 8.36 -14.97
N VAL A 60 3.15 7.38 -14.99
CA VAL A 60 2.81 6.62 -16.19
C VAL A 60 2.14 7.53 -17.24
N ALA A 61 1.15 8.32 -16.84
CA ALA A 61 0.42 9.22 -17.74
C ALA A 61 1.32 10.27 -18.41
N ASN A 62 2.43 10.65 -17.76
CA ASN A 62 3.37 11.66 -18.25
C ASN A 62 4.67 11.08 -18.85
N GLY A 63 4.65 9.81 -19.26
CA GLY A 63 5.77 9.21 -20.01
C GLY A 63 6.92 8.68 -19.15
N GLY A 64 6.67 8.43 -17.87
CA GLY A 64 7.57 7.77 -16.93
C GLY A 64 8.57 8.68 -16.22
N LEU A 65 9.35 8.08 -15.32
CA LEU A 65 10.28 8.77 -14.40
C LEU A 65 11.41 9.55 -15.09
N GLY A 66 11.67 9.29 -16.38
CA GLY A 66 12.62 10.03 -17.21
C GLY A 66 12.05 11.31 -17.84
N LYS A 67 10.72 11.50 -17.78
CA LYS A 67 10.00 12.65 -18.33
C LYS A 67 9.28 13.47 -17.27
N TYR A 68 8.87 12.84 -16.17
CA TYR A 68 8.05 13.45 -15.14
C TYR A 68 8.48 13.05 -13.73
N ARG A 69 8.37 13.99 -12.80
CA ARG A 69 8.41 13.80 -11.35
C ARG A 69 7.26 14.55 -10.71
N ALA A 70 6.50 13.86 -9.86
CA ALA A 70 5.50 14.50 -9.01
C ALA A 70 6.19 15.40 -7.96
N GLU A 71 5.49 16.45 -7.54
CA GLU A 71 5.90 17.35 -6.47
C GLU A 71 6.29 16.63 -5.17
N ALA A 72 7.09 17.30 -4.35
CA ALA A 72 7.71 16.71 -3.15
C ALA A 72 6.68 16.13 -2.15
N SER A 73 5.52 16.76 -2.01
CA SER A 73 4.44 16.36 -1.10
C SER A 73 3.95 14.92 -1.35
N MET A 74 4.08 14.42 -2.58
CA MET A 74 3.68 13.06 -2.96
C MET A 74 4.67 11.98 -2.51
N HIS A 75 5.88 12.37 -2.08
CA HIS A 75 6.92 11.45 -1.58
C HIS A 75 6.98 11.39 -0.06
N GLY A 76 6.37 12.35 0.64
CA GLY A 76 6.42 12.51 2.10
C GLY A 76 5.33 11.74 2.87
N VAL A 77 4.93 12.28 4.01
CA VAL A 77 3.84 11.71 4.82
C VAL A 77 2.53 11.81 4.05
N SER A 78 1.71 10.74 4.08
CA SER A 78 0.47 10.68 3.30
C SER A 78 -0.54 11.78 3.64
N LYS A 79 -0.58 12.18 4.91
CA LYS A 79 -1.44 13.29 5.39
C LYS A 79 -1.00 14.68 4.91
N GLU A 80 0.23 14.82 4.45
CA GLU A 80 0.78 16.09 3.94
C GLU A 80 0.63 16.22 2.42
N SER A 81 0.18 15.15 1.75
CA SER A 81 -0.12 15.19 0.32
C SER A 81 -1.43 15.95 0.06
N PRO A 82 -1.58 16.59 -1.10
CA PRO A 82 -2.80 17.31 -1.44
C PRO A 82 -3.89 16.32 -1.86
N PHE A 83 -4.70 15.88 -0.90
CA PHE A 83 -5.84 14.99 -1.14
C PHE A 83 -7.13 15.50 -0.50
N VAL A 84 -8.25 15.05 -1.06
CA VAL A 84 -9.59 15.14 -0.48
C VAL A 84 -10.09 13.72 -0.22
N ASP A 85 -10.57 13.46 0.98
CA ASP A 85 -11.38 12.27 1.27
C ASP A 85 -12.82 12.54 0.82
N ASN A 86 -13.32 11.74 -0.12
CA ASN A 86 -14.64 11.94 -0.69
C ASN A 86 -15.77 11.37 0.19
N GLY A 87 -15.43 10.65 1.28
CA GLY A 87 -16.41 10.05 2.20
C GLY A 87 -17.11 8.79 1.68
N ASP A 88 -16.77 8.34 0.47
CA ASP A 88 -17.33 7.15 -0.19
C ASP A 88 -16.31 6.00 -0.35
N GLY A 89 -15.21 6.06 0.41
CA GLY A 89 -14.10 5.11 0.31
C GLY A 89 -13.14 5.43 -0.83
N THR A 90 -13.15 6.66 -1.34
CA THR A 90 -12.19 7.14 -2.34
C THR A 90 -11.48 8.42 -1.90
N TRP A 91 -10.26 8.60 -2.38
CA TRP A 91 -9.43 9.79 -2.17
C TRP A 91 -9.07 10.41 -3.51
N THR A 92 -9.25 11.73 -3.62
CA THR A 92 -8.87 12.51 -4.80
C THR A 92 -7.59 13.28 -4.52
N PHE A 93 -6.51 12.98 -5.24
CA PHE A 93 -5.24 13.69 -5.16
C PHE A 93 -5.15 14.72 -6.27
N THR A 94 -4.77 15.97 -5.95
CA THR A 94 -4.52 17.03 -6.94
C THR A 94 -3.13 17.59 -6.72
N PHE A 95 -2.21 17.33 -7.64
CA PHE A 95 -0.81 17.68 -7.46
C PHE A 95 -0.15 18.06 -8.77
N GLN A 96 1.00 18.71 -8.67
CA GLN A 96 1.77 19.16 -9.82
C GLN A 96 3.00 18.29 -10.06
N GLY A 97 3.59 18.44 -11.23
CA GLY A 97 4.88 17.82 -11.54
C GLY A 97 5.68 18.56 -12.59
N TYR A 98 6.93 18.14 -12.69
CA TYR A 98 7.98 18.79 -13.45
C TYR A 98 8.87 17.76 -14.14
N ARG A 99 9.60 18.20 -15.17
CA ARG A 99 10.60 17.36 -15.84
C ARG A 99 11.81 17.12 -14.94
N PRO A 100 12.40 15.91 -14.90
CA PRO A 100 13.67 15.69 -14.20
C PRO A 100 14.74 16.72 -14.58
N GLY A 101 15.41 17.27 -13.56
CA GLY A 101 16.39 18.36 -13.70
C GLY A 101 15.81 19.77 -13.78
N SER A 102 14.48 19.91 -13.77
CA SER A 102 13.78 21.19 -13.63
C SER A 102 13.32 21.42 -12.18
N SER A 103 12.98 22.67 -11.87
CA SER A 103 12.24 23.08 -10.66
C SER A 103 10.89 23.73 -10.99
N VAL A 104 10.53 23.82 -12.27
CA VAL A 104 9.31 24.46 -12.74
C VAL A 104 8.22 23.42 -12.96
N TYR A 105 7.13 23.55 -12.20
CA TYR A 105 5.92 22.78 -12.42
C TYR A 105 5.26 23.16 -13.75
N THR A 106 4.83 22.15 -14.50
CA THR A 106 4.26 22.34 -15.85
C THR A 106 2.99 21.54 -16.09
N VAL A 107 2.79 20.49 -15.30
CA VAL A 107 1.63 19.60 -15.41
C VAL A 107 0.94 19.53 -14.06
N GLU A 108 -0.39 19.61 -14.09
CA GLU A 108 -1.27 19.25 -12.98
C GLU A 108 -1.89 17.89 -13.28
N THR A 109 -1.96 17.03 -12.26
CA THR A 109 -2.67 15.75 -12.31
C THR A 109 -3.71 15.69 -11.20
N VAL A 110 -4.92 15.25 -11.55
CA VAL A 110 -5.97 14.88 -10.61
C VAL A 110 -6.23 13.39 -10.74
N VAL A 111 -6.10 12.65 -9.64
CA VAL A 111 -6.30 11.20 -9.61
C VAL A 111 -7.20 10.82 -8.45
N THR A 112 -8.32 10.16 -8.74
CA THR A 112 -9.15 9.49 -7.74
C THR A 112 -8.66 8.05 -7.56
N VAL A 113 -8.45 7.64 -6.31
CA VAL A 113 -8.09 6.26 -5.93
C VAL A 113 -9.05 5.74 -4.87
N SER A 114 -9.62 4.56 -5.09
CA SER A 114 -10.47 3.88 -4.11
C SER A 114 -9.66 3.05 -3.11
N GLN A 115 -10.27 2.73 -1.98
CA GLN A 115 -9.68 1.88 -0.93
C GLN A 115 -9.28 0.48 -1.44
N ASP A 116 -10.02 -0.07 -2.41
CA ASP A 116 -9.70 -1.34 -3.09
C ASP A 116 -8.57 -1.21 -4.15
N GLY A 117 -8.06 -0.01 -4.39
CA GLY A 117 -6.92 0.26 -5.27
C GLY A 117 -7.26 0.53 -6.74
N ARG A 118 -8.54 0.73 -7.10
CA ARG A 118 -8.89 1.20 -8.44
C ARG A 118 -8.46 2.66 -8.62
N ILE A 119 -7.93 2.96 -9.80
CA ILE A 119 -7.35 4.27 -10.15
C ILE A 119 -8.16 4.89 -11.28
N ARG A 120 -8.48 6.18 -11.16
CA ARG A 120 -9.06 6.99 -12.22
C ARG A 120 -8.29 8.31 -12.33
N VAL A 121 -7.72 8.58 -13.51
CA VAL A 121 -7.08 9.86 -13.81
C VAL A 121 -8.16 10.82 -14.32
N ASP A 122 -8.50 11.80 -13.51
CA ASP A 122 -9.57 12.77 -13.78
C ASP A 122 -9.09 13.95 -14.62
N TYR A 123 -7.82 14.30 -14.45
CA TYR A 123 -7.16 15.35 -15.20
C TYR A 123 -5.66 15.06 -15.29
N ASN A 124 -5.05 15.30 -16.44
CA ASN A 124 -3.60 15.29 -16.62
C ASN A 124 -3.21 16.23 -17.76
N GLY A 125 -2.70 17.41 -17.43
CA GLY A 125 -2.46 18.45 -18.44
C GLY A 125 -1.82 19.73 -17.89
N PRO A 126 -1.81 20.82 -18.67
CA PRO A 126 -1.27 22.10 -18.24
C PRO A 126 -1.87 22.58 -16.92
N ILE A 127 -1.06 23.22 -16.07
CA ILE A 127 -1.56 23.75 -14.79
C ILE A 127 -2.72 24.72 -15.04
N ARG A 128 -3.86 24.43 -14.41
CA ARG A 128 -5.04 25.29 -14.46
C ARG A 128 -4.84 26.43 -13.48
N GLN A 129 -5.07 27.67 -13.91
CA GLN A 129 -5.19 28.78 -12.97
C GLN A 129 -6.55 28.63 -12.27
N LEU A 130 -6.55 28.27 -11.00
CA LEU A 130 -7.74 28.44 -10.17
C LEU A 130 -7.94 29.95 -10.01
N SER A 131 -8.96 30.52 -10.68
CA SER A 131 -9.44 31.85 -10.38
C SER A 131 -9.92 31.82 -8.92
N GLN A 132 -9.10 32.36 -8.02
CA GLN A 132 -9.52 32.61 -6.64
C GLN A 132 -10.59 33.71 -6.71
N PHE A 133 -11.84 33.33 -6.53
CA PHE A 133 -12.94 34.25 -6.22
C PHE A 133 -13.21 34.20 -4.72
#